data_AF-A0A4Q3JE67-F1
#
_entry.id   AF-A0A4Q3JE67-F1
#
_cell.length_a   1.000
_cell.length_b   1.000
_cell.length_c   1.000
_cell.angle_alpha   90.00
_cell.angle_beta   90.00
_cell.angle_gamma   90.00
#
_symmetry.space_group_name_H-M   'P 1'
#
loop_
_entity.id
_entity.type
_entity.pdbx_description
1 polymer ?
#
loop_
_entity_poly.entity_id
_entity_poly.type
_entity_poly.pdbx_seq_one_letter_code
_entity_poly.pdbx_strand_id
1 'polypeptide(L)'
;MAIRWRRVGKMFAGMAAGVALLAGGWALSQVALAAPEPAPLYRMTDLPAPPPAASNGWQAFRTAGVMGVNVPPALALVPSGGEASGEWAHVQREAGPLRAFVATAPVQATLRAFEDALDHPTFVDTCPVRLAEACPALPLHRAHRLEELALLVRSLDDRQDEAARQLALLLTADASWLGSARSLIS
;
A
#
# COMPACT_ATOMS: atom_id res chain seq x y z
N MET A 1 38.53 0.14 -48.11
CA MET A 1 37.91 -0.99 -47.37
C MET A 1 38.34 -1.11 -45.89
N ALA A 2 39.50 -0.60 -45.47
CA ALA A 2 40.04 -0.78 -44.09
C ALA A 2 39.30 -0.05 -42.96
N ILE A 3 38.55 1.03 -43.24
CA ILE A 3 37.88 1.86 -42.21
C ILE A 3 36.67 1.15 -41.59
N ARG A 4 36.02 0.26 -42.36
CA ARG A 4 34.79 -0.45 -41.94
C ARG A 4 35.07 -1.52 -40.87
N TRP A 5 36.22 -2.18 -40.95
CA TRP A 5 36.66 -3.22 -39.99
C TRP A 5 37.03 -2.65 -38.61
N ARG A 6 37.61 -1.44 -38.55
CA ARG A 6 37.93 -0.78 -37.27
C ARG A 6 36.69 -0.37 -36.48
N ARG A 7 35.57 -0.04 -37.14
CA ARG A 7 34.30 0.28 -36.44
C ARG A 7 33.63 -0.97 -35.90
N VAL A 8 33.66 -2.07 -36.65
CA VAL A 8 33.12 -3.37 -36.22
C VAL A 8 33.91 -3.90 -35.02
N GLY A 9 35.24 -3.84 -35.03
CA GLY A 9 36.06 -4.27 -33.89
C GLY A 9 35.80 -3.47 -32.60
N LYS A 10 35.53 -2.17 -32.70
CA LYS A 10 35.16 -1.34 -31.55
C LYS A 10 33.78 -1.68 -30.97
N MET A 11 32.81 -2.07 -31.80
CA MET A 11 31.50 -2.51 -31.33
C MET A 11 31.58 -3.85 -30.59
N PHE A 12 32.33 -4.82 -31.13
CA PHE A 12 32.54 -6.10 -30.45
C PHE A 12 33.29 -5.95 -29.13
N ALA A 13 34.32 -5.10 -29.07
CA ALA A 13 35.02 -4.81 -27.83
C ALA A 13 34.11 -4.14 -26.78
N GLY A 14 33.27 -3.18 -27.20
CA GLY A 14 32.30 -2.54 -26.31
C GLY A 14 31.23 -3.50 -25.78
N MET A 15 30.73 -4.39 -26.64
CA MET A 15 29.76 -5.41 -26.25
C MET A 15 30.37 -6.44 -25.29
N ALA A 16 31.59 -6.91 -25.55
CA ALA A 16 32.31 -7.82 -24.66
C ALA A 16 32.56 -7.18 -23.28
N ALA A 17 32.94 -5.89 -23.25
CA ALA A 17 33.11 -5.15 -22.01
C ALA A 17 31.79 -4.99 -21.24
N GLY A 18 30.68 -4.70 -21.92
CA GLY A 18 29.36 -4.61 -21.31
C GLY A 18 28.88 -5.93 -20.70
N VAL A 19 29.06 -7.05 -21.41
CA VAL A 19 28.73 -8.38 -20.90
C VAL A 19 29.59 -8.74 -19.69
N ALA A 20 30.88 -8.43 -19.71
CA ALA A 20 31.77 -8.67 -18.58
C ALA A 20 31.37 -7.87 -17.33
N LEU A 21 30.96 -6.61 -17.49
CA LEU A 21 30.47 -5.78 -16.39
C LEU A 21 29.17 -6.31 -15.78
N LEU A 22 28.21 -6.72 -16.62
CA LEU A 22 26.95 -7.29 -16.14
C LEU A 22 27.14 -8.64 -15.46
N ALA A 23 27.97 -9.51 -16.02
CA ALA A 23 28.31 -10.80 -15.42
C ALA A 23 29.07 -10.63 -14.11
N GLY A 24 30.01 -9.68 -14.03
CA GLY A 24 30.72 -9.34 -12.80
C GLY A 24 29.77 -8.76 -11.74
N GLY A 25 28.89 -7.85 -12.11
CA GLY A 25 27.87 -7.29 -11.22
C GLY A 25 26.89 -8.35 -10.70
N TRP A 26 26.47 -9.28 -11.56
CA TRP A 26 25.63 -10.41 -11.18
C TRP A 26 26.36 -11.39 -10.25
N ALA A 27 27.62 -11.73 -10.54
CA ALA A 27 28.41 -12.59 -9.66
C ALA A 27 28.62 -11.97 -8.28
N LEU A 28 28.91 -10.66 -8.23
CA LEU A 28 29.02 -9.91 -6.97
C LEU A 28 27.70 -9.88 -6.20
N SER A 29 26.56 -9.73 -6.87
CA SER A 29 25.26 -9.78 -6.20
C SER A 29 24.95 -11.16 -5.63
N GLN A 30 25.31 -12.24 -6.32
CA GLN A 30 25.16 -13.60 -5.78
C GLN A 30 26.05 -13.84 -4.56
N VAL A 31 27.28 -13.33 -4.55
CA VAL A 31 28.17 -13.42 -3.39
C VAL A 31 27.62 -12.60 -2.21
N ALA A 32 27.09 -11.40 -2.47
CA ALA A 32 26.45 -10.58 -1.45
C ALA A 32 25.19 -11.22 -0.87
N LEU A 33 24.39 -11.91 -1.69
CA LEU A 33 23.20 -12.66 -1.27
C LEU A 33 23.54 -13.94 -0.50
N ALA A 34 24.71 -14.54 -0.77
CA ALA A 34 25.19 -15.74 -0.08
C ALA A 34 25.89 -15.42 1.25
N ALA A 35 26.23 -14.15 1.52
CA ALA A 35 26.76 -13.75 2.80
C ALA A 35 25.68 -13.93 3.88
N PRO A 36 26.05 -14.41 5.09
CA PRO A 36 25.10 -14.47 6.20
C PRO A 36 24.53 -13.07 6.45
N GLU A 37 23.21 -13.01 6.57
CA GLU A 37 22.49 -11.76 6.80
C GLU A 37 23.10 -11.05 8.03
N PRO A 38 23.48 -9.77 7.91
CA PRO A 38 24.00 -9.04 9.06
C PRO A 38 22.98 -9.08 10.19
N ALA A 39 23.45 -9.15 11.44
CA ALA A 39 22.55 -9.12 12.58
C ALA A 39 21.67 -7.86 12.52
N PRO A 40 20.35 -7.96 12.74
CA PRO A 40 19.47 -6.81 12.66
C PRO A 40 19.89 -5.77 13.70
N LEU A 41 19.88 -4.49 13.29
CA LEU A 41 20.27 -3.37 14.15
C LEU A 41 19.34 -3.20 15.35
N TYR A 42 18.11 -3.71 15.25
CA TYR A 42 17.09 -3.67 16.30
C TYR A 42 16.44 -5.04 16.44
N ARG A 43 16.08 -5.40 17.68
CA ARG A 43 15.35 -6.62 18.03
C ARG A 43 13.89 -6.29 18.33
N MET A 44 13.01 -7.29 18.28
CA MET A 44 11.62 -7.13 18.72
C MET A 44 11.49 -6.64 20.17
N THR A 45 12.47 -6.95 21.03
CA THR A 45 12.53 -6.48 22.42
C THR A 45 12.82 -4.99 22.55
N ASP A 46 13.35 -4.37 21.49
CA ASP A 46 13.70 -2.95 21.47
C ASP A 46 12.50 -2.09 21.04
N LEU A 47 11.41 -2.73 20.60
CA LEU A 47 10.15 -2.07 20.24
C LEU A 47 9.34 -1.72 21.50
N PRO A 48 8.64 -0.56 21.49
CA PRO A 48 7.65 -0.28 22.53
C PRO A 48 6.57 -1.36 22.57
N ALA A 49 6.03 -1.61 23.76
CA ALA A 49 4.94 -2.56 23.95
C ALA A 49 3.77 -2.22 22.99
N PRO A 50 3.08 -3.23 22.43
CA PRO A 50 1.93 -2.98 21.57
C PRO A 50 0.83 -2.23 22.34
N PRO A 51 0.05 -1.38 21.68
CA PRO A 51 -1.11 -0.76 22.31
C PRO A 51 -2.10 -1.82 22.79
N PRO A 52 -2.88 -1.56 23.85
CA PRO A 52 -3.95 -2.46 24.28
C PRO A 52 -4.89 -2.80 23.13
N ALA A 53 -5.33 -4.05 23.04
CA ALA A 53 -6.21 -4.52 21.97
C ALA A 53 -7.51 -3.70 21.86
N ALA A 54 -8.06 -3.29 23.01
CA ALA A 54 -9.29 -2.50 23.08
C ALA A 54 -9.15 -1.05 22.58
N SER A 55 -7.93 -0.55 22.41
CA SER A 55 -7.64 0.79 21.90
C SER A 55 -6.96 0.77 20.52
N ASN A 56 -6.75 -0.40 19.94
CA ASN A 56 -6.09 -0.59 18.65
C ASN A 56 -7.13 -0.87 17.56
N GLY A 57 -7.47 0.14 16.77
CA GLY A 57 -8.42 0.06 15.67
C GLY A 57 -8.06 -1.01 14.65
N TRP A 58 -6.75 -1.22 14.41
CA TRP A 58 -6.30 -2.32 13.56
C TRP A 58 -6.74 -3.69 14.08
N GLN A 59 -6.64 -3.91 15.39
CA GLN A 59 -7.05 -5.17 16.00
C GLN A 59 -8.58 -5.31 16.00
N ALA A 60 -9.32 -4.23 16.25
CA ALA A 60 -10.77 -4.21 16.16
C ALA A 60 -11.25 -4.61 14.74
N PHE A 61 -10.69 -3.97 13.71
CA PHE A 61 -11.01 -4.28 12.31
C PHE A 61 -10.71 -5.74 11.95
N ARG A 62 -9.53 -6.24 12.35
CA ARG A 62 -9.14 -7.63 12.08
C ARG A 62 -10.10 -8.64 12.74
N THR A 63 -10.53 -8.36 13.97
CA THR A 63 -11.46 -9.24 14.71
C THR A 63 -12.87 -9.24 14.12
N ALA A 64 -13.28 -8.20 13.40
CA ALA A 64 -14.56 -8.17 12.69
C ALA A 64 -14.68 -9.23 11.57
N GLY A 65 -13.57 -9.84 11.15
CA GLY A 65 -13.57 -11.01 10.28
C GLY A 65 -14.07 -10.74 8.85
N VAL A 66 -14.09 -9.48 8.42
CA VAL A 66 -14.57 -9.12 7.09
C VAL A 66 -13.50 -9.48 6.06
N MET A 67 -13.84 -10.40 5.16
CA MET A 67 -12.97 -10.80 4.05
C MET A 67 -12.74 -9.59 3.13
N GLY A 68 -11.47 -9.23 2.91
CA GLY A 68 -11.12 -8.06 2.10
C GLY A 68 -11.77 -8.11 0.71
N VAL A 69 -12.56 -7.10 0.38
CA VAL A 69 -13.23 -7.00 -0.92
C VAL A 69 -12.21 -6.57 -1.98
N ASN A 70 -12.21 -7.28 -3.10
CA ASN A 70 -11.38 -6.89 -4.23
C ASN A 70 -12.05 -5.75 -4.97
N VAL A 71 -11.32 -4.65 -5.13
CA VAL A 71 -11.75 -3.52 -5.95
C VAL A 71 -11.61 -3.92 -7.43
N PRO A 72 -12.67 -3.73 -8.25
CA PRO A 72 -12.59 -3.96 -9.68
C PRO A 72 -11.44 -3.16 -10.31
N PRO A 73 -10.69 -3.72 -11.27
CA PRO A 73 -9.56 -3.02 -11.90
C PRO A 73 -9.93 -1.64 -12.47
N ALA A 74 -11.13 -1.50 -13.02
CA ALA A 74 -11.64 -0.23 -13.52
C ALA A 74 -11.76 0.85 -12.42
N LEU A 75 -12.12 0.46 -11.19
CA LEU A 75 -12.25 1.36 -10.05
C LEU A 75 -10.94 1.55 -9.27
N ALA A 76 -9.97 0.65 -9.46
CA ALA A 76 -8.64 0.79 -8.87
C ALA A 76 -7.86 1.97 -9.47
N LEU A 77 -8.19 2.39 -10.69
CA LEU A 77 -7.54 3.50 -11.40
C LEU A 77 -8.24 4.85 -11.18
N VAL A 78 -9.39 4.87 -10.51
CA VAL A 78 -10.07 6.12 -10.16
C VAL A 78 -9.15 6.90 -9.19
N PRO A 79 -8.69 8.10 -9.55
CA PRO A 79 -7.78 8.87 -8.70
C PRO A 79 -8.43 9.16 -7.34
N SER A 80 -7.70 8.95 -6.24
CA SER A 80 -8.14 9.29 -4.88
C SER A 80 -7.71 10.70 -4.44
N GLY A 81 -7.11 11.51 -5.31
CA GLY A 81 -6.66 12.86 -5.00
C GLY A 81 -6.90 13.87 -6.13
N GLY A 82 -7.09 15.14 -5.73
CA GLY A 82 -6.85 16.34 -6.53
C GLY A 82 -7.97 16.86 -7.45
N GLU A 83 -8.28 18.17 -7.33
CA GLU A 83 -9.06 18.94 -8.32
C GLU A 83 -8.29 19.19 -9.64
N ALA A 84 -7.25 18.42 -9.97
CA ALA A 84 -6.67 18.53 -11.29
C ALA A 84 -7.78 18.20 -12.29
N SER A 85 -8.10 19.13 -13.19
CA SER A 85 -9.35 19.14 -13.96
C SER A 85 -9.65 17.85 -14.77
N GLY A 86 -8.64 17.02 -15.02
CA GLY A 86 -8.79 15.69 -15.63
C GLY A 86 -9.17 14.55 -14.66
N GLU A 87 -8.78 14.64 -13.39
CA GLU A 87 -8.99 13.59 -12.38
C GLU A 87 -10.44 13.58 -11.91
N TRP A 88 -11.00 14.74 -11.55
CA TRP A 88 -12.41 14.85 -11.18
C TRP A 88 -13.37 14.51 -12.34
N ALA A 89 -12.99 14.85 -13.57
CA ALA A 89 -13.75 14.46 -14.75
C ALA A 89 -13.77 12.92 -14.95
N HIS A 90 -12.70 12.22 -14.57
CA HIS A 90 -12.67 10.76 -14.56
C HIS A 90 -13.59 10.19 -13.47
N VAL A 91 -13.54 10.72 -12.25
CA VAL A 91 -14.45 10.34 -11.15
C VAL A 91 -15.92 10.50 -11.56
N GLN A 92 -16.28 11.62 -12.20
CA GLN A 92 -17.64 11.86 -12.67
C GLN A 92 -18.11 10.86 -13.74
N ARG A 93 -17.22 10.44 -14.66
CA ARG A 93 -17.56 9.42 -15.66
C ARG A 93 -17.83 8.05 -15.02
N GLU A 94 -17.08 7.71 -13.99
CA GLU A 94 -17.21 6.44 -13.26
C GLU A 94 -18.27 6.50 -12.14
N ALA A 95 -19.02 7.59 -12.00
CA ALA A 95 -19.91 7.81 -10.86
C ALA A 95 -20.99 6.73 -10.69
N GLY A 96 -21.56 6.24 -11.80
CA GLY A 96 -22.55 5.14 -11.77
C GLY A 96 -21.93 3.83 -11.24
N PRO A 97 -20.88 3.30 -11.90
CA PRO A 97 -20.13 2.14 -11.42
C PRO A 97 -19.62 2.26 -9.98
N LEU A 98 -19.08 3.43 -9.60
CA LEU A 98 -18.60 3.71 -8.24
C LEU A 98 -19.72 3.54 -7.20
N ARG A 99 -20.85 4.22 -7.40
CA ARG A 99 -22.01 4.12 -6.50
C ARG A 99 -22.52 2.68 -6.40
N ALA A 100 -22.65 1.99 -7.53
CA ALA A 100 -23.12 0.62 -7.57
C ALA A 100 -22.19 -0.32 -6.79
N PHE A 101 -20.86 -0.16 -6.94
CA PHE A 101 -19.87 -0.96 -6.24
C PHE A 101 -19.86 -0.68 -4.73
N VAL A 102 -19.84 0.60 -4.33
CA VAL A 102 -19.85 1.01 -2.92
C VAL A 102 -21.13 0.55 -2.22
N ALA A 103 -22.27 0.52 -2.92
CA ALA A 103 -23.54 0.06 -2.37
C ALA A 103 -23.64 -1.46 -2.17
N THR A 104 -22.67 -2.26 -2.65
CA THR A 104 -22.73 -3.72 -2.48
C THR A 104 -22.62 -4.12 -1.00
N ALA A 105 -23.38 -5.14 -0.60
CA ALA A 105 -23.36 -5.66 0.77
C ALA A 105 -21.95 -5.97 1.34
N PRO A 106 -21.04 -6.64 0.62
CA PRO A 106 -19.69 -6.90 1.14
C PRO A 106 -18.86 -5.63 1.34
N VAL A 107 -19.00 -4.62 0.45
CA VAL A 107 -18.32 -3.33 0.63
C VAL A 107 -18.89 -2.59 1.82
N GLN A 108 -20.22 -2.50 1.93
CA GLN A 108 -20.90 -1.87 3.07
C GLN A 108 -20.61 -2.54 4.42
N ALA A 109 -20.37 -3.86 4.44
CA ALA A 109 -19.94 -4.55 5.65
C ALA A 109 -18.49 -4.19 6.02
N THR A 110 -17.61 -4.08 5.03
CA THR A 110 -16.20 -3.70 5.24
C THR A 110 -16.07 -2.27 5.71
N LEU A 111 -16.78 -1.34 5.07
CA LEU A 111 -16.79 0.09 5.44
C LEU A 111 -17.26 0.26 6.87
N ARG A 112 -18.37 -0.37 7.28
CA ARG A 112 -18.86 -0.29 8.67
C ARG A 112 -17.86 -0.83 9.68
N ALA A 113 -17.29 -2.00 9.44
CA ALA A 113 -16.28 -2.56 10.34
C ALA A 113 -15.03 -1.68 10.43
N PHE A 114 -14.68 -0.97 9.35
CA PHE A 114 -13.54 -0.07 9.32
C PHE A 114 -13.86 1.27 9.99
N GLU A 115 -15.05 1.83 9.76
CA GLU A 115 -15.58 3.00 10.47
C GLU A 115 -15.59 2.78 11.99
N ASP A 116 -16.14 1.64 12.45
CA ASP A 116 -16.10 1.26 13.87
C ASP A 116 -14.65 1.16 14.39
N ALA A 117 -13.71 0.74 13.54
CA ALA A 117 -12.31 0.66 13.90
C ALA A 117 -11.63 2.05 13.98
N LEU A 118 -12.07 3.01 13.15
CA LEU A 118 -11.55 4.37 13.10
C LEU A 118 -11.89 5.19 14.36
N ASP A 119 -12.87 4.75 15.16
CA ASP A 119 -13.16 5.33 16.48
C ASP A 119 -12.05 5.07 17.52
N HIS A 120 -11.07 4.22 17.20
CA HIS A 120 -9.95 3.92 18.07
C HIS A 120 -8.68 4.73 17.70
N PRO A 121 -7.95 5.29 18.69
CA PRO A 121 -6.89 6.26 18.44
C PRO A 121 -5.58 5.67 17.90
N THR A 122 -5.44 4.34 17.84
CA THR A 122 -4.19 3.70 17.40
C THR A 122 -4.43 2.67 16.31
N PHE A 123 -3.64 2.73 15.24
CA PHE A 123 -3.63 1.77 14.13
C PHE A 123 -2.23 1.17 14.00
N VAL A 124 -1.82 0.39 15.01
CA VAL A 124 -0.48 -0.21 15.04
C VAL A 124 -0.57 -1.67 14.65
N ASP A 125 0.16 -2.06 13.59
CA ASP A 125 0.35 -3.45 13.27
C ASP A 125 1.39 -4.07 14.21
N THR A 126 0.97 -5.07 15.00
CA THR A 126 1.81 -5.73 16.01
C THR A 126 2.50 -6.97 15.48
N CYS A 127 2.39 -7.20 14.17
CA CYS A 127 2.66 -8.46 13.55
C CYS A 127 4.16 -8.64 13.22
N PRO A 128 4.80 -9.76 13.59
CA PRO A 128 6.23 -9.96 13.33
C PRO A 128 6.49 -10.19 11.84
N VAL A 129 7.43 -9.41 11.27
CA VAL A 129 7.74 -9.36 9.82
C VAL A 129 8.07 -10.73 9.20
N ARG A 130 8.56 -11.71 9.98
CA ARG A 130 8.80 -13.09 9.50
C ARG A 130 7.54 -13.87 9.11
N LEU A 131 6.36 -13.35 9.39
CA LEU A 131 5.08 -13.98 9.02
C LEU A 131 4.30 -13.05 8.09
N ALA A 132 4.86 -12.70 6.93
CA ALA A 132 4.15 -11.91 5.91
C ALA A 132 2.77 -12.50 5.53
N GLU A 133 2.53 -13.80 5.72
CA GLU A 133 1.22 -14.44 5.55
C GLU A 133 0.24 -14.19 6.71
N ALA A 134 0.74 -13.92 7.93
CA ALA A 134 -0.06 -13.64 9.12
C ALA A 134 -0.18 -12.14 9.46
N CYS A 135 0.44 -11.27 8.66
CA CYS A 135 0.43 -9.82 8.82
C CYS A 135 -0.39 -9.17 7.69
N PRO A 136 -1.70 -8.96 7.90
CA PRO A 136 -2.59 -8.57 6.84
C PRO A 136 -2.50 -7.08 6.51
N ALA A 137 -1.34 -6.57 6.08
CA ALA A 137 -1.24 -5.25 5.46
C ALA A 137 -2.16 -5.14 4.23
N LEU A 138 -2.39 -6.26 3.54
CA LEU A 138 -3.29 -6.34 2.37
C LEU A 138 -4.76 -6.04 2.72
N PRO A 139 -5.38 -6.67 3.74
CA PRO A 139 -6.71 -6.27 4.22
C PRO A 139 -6.82 -4.80 4.63
N LEU A 140 -5.83 -4.23 5.34
CA LEU A 140 -5.85 -2.81 5.69
C LEU A 140 -5.86 -1.93 4.44
N HIS A 141 -4.96 -2.21 3.51
CA HIS A 141 -4.86 -1.44 2.26
C HIS A 141 -6.14 -1.55 1.42
N ARG A 142 -6.76 -2.73 1.37
CA ARG A 142 -8.06 -2.92 0.71
C ARG A 142 -9.16 -2.12 1.39
N ALA A 143 -9.23 -2.14 2.72
CA ALA A 143 -10.23 -1.39 3.48
C ALA A 143 -10.07 0.13 3.28
N HIS A 144 -8.83 0.62 3.38
CA HIS A 144 -8.47 2.01 3.11
C HIS A 144 -8.90 2.43 1.70
N ARG A 145 -8.59 1.60 0.70
CA ARG A 145 -9.03 1.88 -0.67
C ARG A 145 -10.56 1.92 -0.81
N LEU A 146 -11.31 1.09 -0.10
CA LEU A 146 -12.78 1.15 -0.11
C LEU A 146 -13.28 2.45 0.51
N GLU A 147 -12.67 2.93 1.60
CA GLU A 147 -13.00 4.23 2.18
C GLU A 147 -12.73 5.38 1.22
N GLU A 148 -11.60 5.37 0.51
CA GLU A 148 -11.32 6.37 -0.52
C GLU A 148 -12.42 6.42 -1.59
N LEU A 149 -12.87 5.25 -2.07
CA LEU A 149 -13.96 5.19 -3.04
C LEU A 149 -15.29 5.66 -2.44
N ALA A 150 -15.56 5.36 -1.17
CA ALA A 150 -16.74 5.84 -0.46
C ALA A 150 -16.70 7.36 -0.25
N LEU A 151 -15.54 7.95 0.02
CA LEU A 151 -15.32 9.40 0.07
C LEU A 151 -15.67 10.05 -1.27
N LEU A 152 -15.20 9.48 -2.39
CA LEU A 152 -15.54 9.98 -3.73
C LEU A 152 -17.06 9.93 -3.99
N VAL A 153 -17.74 8.86 -3.58
CA VAL A 153 -19.19 8.76 -3.68
C VAL A 153 -19.88 9.83 -2.83
N ARG A 154 -19.45 10.05 -1.58
CA ARG A 154 -19.97 11.12 -0.72
C ARG A 154 -19.80 12.49 -1.38
N SER A 155 -18.64 12.78 -1.97
CA SER A 155 -18.39 14.02 -2.70
C SER A 155 -19.26 14.16 -3.96
N LEU A 156 -19.46 13.07 -4.72
CA LEU A 156 -20.37 13.05 -5.88
C LEU A 156 -21.84 13.25 -5.50
N ASP A 157 -22.22 12.93 -4.26
CA ASP A 157 -23.56 13.07 -3.72
C ASP A 157 -23.75 14.38 -2.91
N ASP A 158 -22.81 15.33 -3.04
CA ASP A 158 -22.82 16.64 -2.37
C ASP A 158 -22.78 16.55 -0.82
N ARG A 159 -22.24 15.46 -0.28
CA ARG A 159 -22.07 15.22 1.17
C ARG A 159 -20.65 15.58 1.62
N GLN A 160 -20.22 16.80 1.31
CA GLN A 160 -18.83 17.25 1.53
C GLN A 160 -18.43 17.27 3.02
N ASP A 161 -19.33 17.65 3.92
CA ASP A 161 -19.05 17.67 5.37
C ASP A 161 -18.75 16.28 5.92
N GLU A 162 -19.48 15.27 5.42
CA GLU A 162 -19.27 13.88 5.82
C GLU A 162 -18.00 13.31 5.22
N ALA A 163 -17.71 13.64 3.95
CA ALA A 163 -16.46 13.27 3.30
C ALA A 163 -15.25 13.88 4.04
N ALA A 164 -15.31 15.15 4.43
CA ALA A 164 -14.24 15.83 5.15
C ALA A 164 -13.99 15.20 6.54
N ARG A 165 -15.05 14.89 7.29
CA ARG A 165 -14.93 14.23 8.60
C ARG A 165 -14.28 12.86 8.48
N GLN A 166 -14.74 12.06 7.52
CA GLN A 166 -14.23 10.71 7.32
C GLN A 166 -12.77 10.73 6.83
N LEU A 167 -12.41 11.68 5.96
CA LEU A 167 -11.03 11.89 5.54
C LEU A 167 -10.12 12.24 6.72
N ALA A 168 -10.58 13.07 7.67
CA ALA A 168 -9.80 13.40 8.86
C ALA A 168 -9.54 12.16 9.75
N LEU A 169 -10.51 11.26 9.90
CA LEU A 169 -10.36 10.00 10.61
C LEU A 169 -9.36 9.07 9.90
N LEU A 170 -9.49 8.95 8.57
CA LEU A 170 -8.59 8.14 7.75
C LEU A 170 -7.13 8.63 7.85
N LEU A 171 -6.91 9.95 7.74
CA LEU A 171 -5.60 10.56 7.89
C LEU A 171 -5.01 10.37 9.29
N THR A 172 -5.85 10.36 10.33
CA THR A 172 -5.41 10.10 11.70
C THR A 172 -4.94 8.65 11.87
N ALA A 173 -5.69 7.69 11.29
CA ALA A 173 -5.31 6.29 11.26
C ALA A 173 -4.00 6.07 10.48
N ASP A 174 -3.86 6.70 9.32
CA ASP A 174 -2.64 6.64 8.50
C ASP A 174 -1.43 7.22 9.26
N ALA A 175 -1.59 8.37 9.90
CA ALA A 175 -0.54 8.98 10.72
C ALA A 175 -0.15 8.07 11.90
N SER A 176 -1.13 7.44 12.56
CA SER A 176 -0.84 6.47 13.62
C SER A 176 -0.11 5.24 13.10
N TRP A 177 -0.46 4.75 11.92
CA TRP A 177 0.18 3.59 11.30
C TRP A 177 1.61 3.89 10.86
N LEU A 178 1.83 5.03 10.18
CA LEU A 178 3.14 5.51 9.76
C LEU A 178 4.06 5.84 10.95
N GLY A 179 3.49 6.36 12.03
CA GLY A 179 4.21 6.63 13.28
C GLY A 179 4.58 5.37 14.06
N SER A 180 4.10 4.19 13.66
CA SER A 180 4.44 2.96 14.35
C SER A 180 5.87 2.50 14.00
N ALA A 181 6.73 2.37 15.02
CA ALA A 181 8.11 1.90 14.87
C ALA A 181 8.22 0.46 14.32
N ARG A 182 7.09 -0.24 14.15
CA ARG A 182 6.99 -1.65 13.77
C ARG A 182 6.96 -1.88 12.25
N SER A 183 6.74 -0.83 11.44
CA SER A 183 6.78 -0.91 9.97
C SER A 183 8.21 -1.00 9.40
N LEU A 184 9.24 -0.69 10.19
CA LEU A 184 10.63 -0.53 9.74
C LEU A 184 11.62 -1.58 10.29
N ILE A 185 11.16 -2.54 11.13
CA ILE A 185 12.04 -3.53 11.78
C ILE A 185 11.77 -4.91 11.19
N SER A 186 12.74 -5.43 10.43
CA SER A 186 12.81 -6.75 9.79
C SER A 186 13.03 -7.90 10.77
#